data_AF-A0A8H5FTQ0-F1
#
_entry.id   AF-A0A8H5FTQ0-F1
#
_cell.length_a   1.000
_cell.length_b   1.000
_cell.length_c   1.000
_cell.angle_alpha   90.00
_cell.angle_beta   90.00
_cell.angle_gamma   90.00
#
_symmetry.space_group_name_H-M   'P 1'
#
loop_
_entity.id
_entity.type
_entity.pdbx_description
1 polymer ?
#
loop_
_entity_poly.entity_id
_entity_poly.type
_entity_poly.pdbx_seq_one_letter_code
_entity_poly.pdbx_strand_id
1 'polypeptide(L)'
;MSGLLAYNIEPLDALYRHFNVVKAGYHAGPIEERFVMTLTTLNASRYPSHCLAVTQTNSPANSPALMLPVCKDLYRRGFDPNLRWPKEDEPPEISDETEDATDLPVTIPPLSDDPIKISLPVHPITVPHLVSLPLVLLFGLGLETDIERLPYRLLPSSVVAEFPAAPAMAEIFAKFPEQQFERYHMYLKGFWGNILSLGLKHKRIMEIVSTAWSVASEARRIRQRQQSGLVPQRR
;
A
#
# COMPACT_ATOMS: atom_id res chain seq x y z
N MET A 1 18.05 11.90 4.36
CA MET A 1 17.74 10.56 3.80
C MET A 1 16.72 10.77 2.70
N SER A 2 17.01 10.35 1.46
CA SER A 2 16.04 10.44 0.36
C SER A 2 14.92 9.41 0.58
N GLY A 3 13.66 9.82 0.45
CA GLY A 3 12.50 8.92 0.54
C GLY A 3 12.54 7.78 -0.47
N LEU A 4 11.83 6.68 -0.18
CA LEU A 4 11.77 5.48 -1.05
C LEU A 4 11.06 5.77 -2.38
N LEU A 5 10.14 6.71 -2.38
CA LEU A 5 9.41 7.19 -3.53
C LEU A 5 10.20 8.30 -4.26
N ALA A 6 11.43 7.98 -4.67
CA ALA A 6 12.13 8.78 -5.69
C ALA A 6 11.25 8.90 -6.95
N TYR A 7 11.41 10.00 -7.70
CA TYR A 7 10.58 10.34 -8.86
C TYR A 7 10.46 9.11 -9.79
N ASN A 8 9.24 8.56 -9.91
CA ASN A 8 8.82 7.46 -10.78
C ASN A 8 8.91 6.02 -10.25
N ILE A 9 9.26 5.77 -8.99
CA ILE A 9 9.10 4.42 -8.43
C ILE A 9 7.62 4.22 -8.04
N GLU A 10 7.03 3.11 -8.51
CA GLU A 10 5.69 2.68 -8.13
C GLU A 10 5.67 2.22 -6.66
N PRO A 11 4.64 2.57 -5.86
CA PRO A 11 4.60 2.25 -4.43
C PRO A 11 4.75 0.76 -4.12
N LEU A 12 4.22 -0.10 -4.99
CA LEU A 12 4.35 -1.55 -4.84
C LEU A 12 5.80 -2.01 -4.99
N ASP A 13 6.51 -1.52 -6.00
CA ASP A 13 7.90 -1.88 -6.25
C ASP A 13 8.82 -1.35 -5.15
N ALA A 14 8.55 -0.15 -4.64
CA ALA A 14 9.26 0.41 -3.50
C ALA A 14 9.15 -0.48 -2.25
N LEU A 15 7.98 -1.09 -2.00
CA LEU A 15 7.75 -1.99 -0.88
C LEU A 15 8.60 -3.26 -1.01
N TYR A 16 8.56 -3.93 -2.17
CA TYR A 16 9.37 -5.13 -2.42
C TYR A 16 10.87 -4.85 -2.35
N ARG A 17 11.32 -3.73 -2.94
CA ARG A 17 12.72 -3.29 -2.86
C ARG A 17 13.17 -3.01 -1.44
N HIS A 18 12.32 -2.40 -0.61
CA HIS A 18 12.65 -2.12 0.78
C HIS A 18 12.95 -3.39 1.58
N PHE A 19 12.15 -4.44 1.35
CA PHE A 19 12.27 -5.73 2.01
C PHE A 19 13.20 -6.72 1.29
N ASN A 20 13.89 -6.27 0.24
CA ASN A 20 14.82 -7.08 -0.55
C ASN A 20 14.20 -8.41 -1.02
N VAL A 21 12.94 -8.36 -1.47
CA VAL A 21 12.22 -9.51 -2.00
C VAL A 21 11.82 -9.28 -3.45
N VAL A 22 11.82 -10.35 -4.24
CA VAL A 22 11.27 -10.35 -5.60
C VAL A 22 9.75 -10.36 -5.50
N LYS A 23 9.09 -9.57 -6.36
CA LYS A 23 7.64 -9.57 -6.48
C LYS A 23 7.16 -10.93 -6.97
N ALA A 24 6.54 -11.69 -6.09
CA ALA A 24 5.95 -12.98 -6.42
C ALA A 24 4.49 -12.80 -6.85
N GLY A 25 4.09 -13.51 -7.91
CA GLY A 25 2.68 -13.68 -8.26
C GLY A 25 2.06 -14.78 -7.41
N TYR A 26 0.80 -14.61 -7.01
CA TYR A 26 0.02 -15.67 -6.40
C TYR A 26 -1.06 -16.10 -7.38
N HIS A 27 -1.12 -17.40 -7.65
CA HIS A 27 -2.13 -17.99 -8.54
C HIS A 27 -3.45 -18.15 -7.80
N ALA A 28 -4.58 -18.08 -8.52
CA ALA A 28 -5.89 -18.26 -7.91
C ALA A 28 -5.96 -19.62 -7.18
N GLY A 29 -6.38 -19.62 -5.91
CA GLY A 29 -6.39 -20.79 -5.06
C GLY A 29 -6.68 -20.46 -3.59
N PRO A 30 -6.75 -21.48 -2.72
CA PRO A 30 -6.86 -21.28 -1.28
C PRO A 30 -5.59 -20.66 -0.71
N ILE A 31 -5.73 -19.58 0.05
CA ILE A 31 -4.60 -18.90 0.70
C ILE A 31 -3.98 -19.86 1.72
N GLU A 32 -2.74 -20.24 1.48
CA GLU A 32 -1.95 -21.09 2.38
C GLU A 32 -1.50 -20.31 3.62
N GLU A 33 -1.17 -21.03 4.70
CA GLU A 33 -0.69 -20.45 5.96
C GLU A 33 0.71 -19.84 5.83
N ARG A 34 1.50 -20.32 4.85
CA ARG A 34 2.87 -19.85 4.60
C ARG A 34 3.03 -19.49 3.13
N PHE A 35 3.92 -18.54 2.85
CA PHE A 35 4.24 -18.12 1.49
C PHE A 35 5.74 -17.91 1.33
N VAL A 36 6.27 -18.49 0.26
CA VAL A 36 7.68 -18.44 -0.05
C VAL A 36 7.99 -17.21 -0.91
N MET A 37 8.86 -16.33 -0.42
CA MET A 37 9.38 -15.19 -1.17
C MET A 37 10.85 -15.42 -1.52
N THR A 38 11.26 -14.98 -2.71
CA THR A 38 12.67 -14.97 -3.11
C THR A 38 13.34 -13.69 -2.63
N LEU A 39 14.48 -13.81 -1.95
CA LEU A 39 15.31 -12.68 -1.55
C LEU A 39 16.17 -12.19 -2.71
N THR A 40 16.37 -10.88 -2.82
CA THR A 40 17.29 -10.29 -3.79
C THR A 40 18.72 -10.22 -3.28
N THR A 41 18.94 -10.14 -1.96
CA THR A 41 20.28 -10.08 -1.34
C THR A 41 20.31 -10.72 0.07
N LEU A 42 21.44 -11.32 0.45
CA LEU A 42 21.72 -11.94 1.76
C LEU A 42 22.10 -10.95 2.87
N ASN A 43 22.51 -9.74 2.51
CA ASN A 43 23.03 -8.76 3.47
C ASN A 43 21.99 -7.69 3.84
N ALA A 44 20.71 -8.02 3.66
CA ALA A 44 19.64 -7.09 3.93
C ALA A 44 19.34 -7.05 5.44
N SER A 45 19.61 -5.91 6.08
CA SER A 45 19.20 -5.65 7.48
C SER A 45 17.67 -5.60 7.69
N ARG A 46 16.87 -5.88 6.65
CA ARG A 46 15.44 -5.61 6.59
C ARG A 46 14.71 -6.73 5.87
N TYR A 47 14.56 -7.86 6.56
CA TYR A 47 13.71 -8.95 6.09
C TYR A 47 12.25 -8.71 6.49
N PRO A 48 11.29 -9.07 5.62
CA PRO A 48 9.91 -9.16 6.04
C PRO A 48 9.78 -10.29 7.06
N SER A 49 8.90 -10.10 8.03
CA SER A 49 8.59 -11.12 9.03
C SER A 49 7.34 -11.92 8.66
N HIS A 50 6.46 -11.34 7.84
CA HIS A 50 5.15 -11.88 7.50
C HIS A 50 4.79 -11.45 6.07
N CYS A 51 3.81 -12.13 5.49
CA CYS A 51 3.19 -11.77 4.22
C CYS A 51 1.70 -11.45 4.43
N LEU A 52 1.23 -10.30 3.94
CA LEU A 52 -0.21 -10.03 3.85
C LEU A 52 -0.75 -10.61 2.54
N ALA A 53 -1.72 -11.52 2.62
CA ALA A 53 -2.47 -11.97 1.45
C ALA A 53 -3.72 -11.10 1.29
N VAL A 54 -3.65 -10.13 0.38
CA VAL A 54 -4.65 -9.06 0.30
C VAL A 54 -5.66 -9.31 -0.80
N THR A 55 -6.94 -9.29 -0.44
CA THR A 55 -8.07 -9.27 -1.37
C THR A 55 -8.81 -7.93 -1.30
N GLN A 56 -9.52 -7.55 -2.36
CA GLN A 56 -10.33 -6.33 -2.37
C GLN A 56 -11.82 -6.65 -2.13
N THR A 57 -12.46 -5.76 -1.39
CA THR A 57 -13.91 -5.82 -1.14
C THR A 57 -14.66 -5.78 -2.47
N ASN A 58 -15.60 -6.71 -2.67
CA ASN A 58 -16.37 -6.89 -3.91
C ASN A 58 -15.56 -7.39 -5.12
N SER A 59 -14.34 -7.90 -4.92
CA SER A 59 -13.65 -8.64 -5.98
C SER A 59 -14.35 -9.98 -6.25
N PRO A 60 -14.36 -10.46 -7.51
CA PRO A 60 -14.78 -11.82 -7.84
C PRO A 60 -14.07 -12.85 -6.96
N ALA A 61 -14.77 -13.92 -6.56
CA ALA A 61 -14.25 -14.97 -5.66
C ALA A 61 -12.92 -15.59 -6.13
N ASN A 62 -12.66 -15.61 -7.43
CA ASN A 62 -11.46 -16.18 -8.04
C ASN A 62 -10.36 -15.14 -8.34
N SER A 63 -10.46 -13.94 -7.78
CA SER A 63 -9.43 -12.91 -7.97
C SER A 63 -8.17 -13.30 -7.19
N PRO A 64 -6.98 -13.29 -7.81
CA PRO A 64 -5.75 -13.63 -7.10
C PRO A 64 -5.45 -12.60 -5.99
N ALA A 65 -5.03 -13.09 -4.82
CA ALA A 65 -4.59 -12.24 -3.73
C ALA A 65 -3.27 -11.54 -4.08
N LEU A 66 -3.09 -10.32 -3.59
CA LEU A 66 -1.83 -9.59 -3.67
C LEU A 66 -0.99 -9.91 -2.43
N MET A 67 0.19 -10.51 -2.63
CA MET A 67 1.09 -10.93 -1.55
C MET A 67 2.07 -9.80 -1.19
N LEU A 68 1.89 -9.15 -0.04
CA LEU A 68 2.68 -7.98 0.37
C LEU A 68 3.63 -8.29 1.53
N PRO A 69 4.95 -8.06 1.39
CA PRO A 69 5.90 -8.23 2.47
C PRO A 69 5.68 -7.17 3.56
N VAL A 70 5.66 -7.60 4.83
CA VAL A 70 5.54 -6.69 5.98
C VAL A 70 6.43 -7.09 7.15
N CYS A 71 6.89 -6.07 7.89
CA CYS A 71 7.49 -6.26 9.20
C CYS A 71 6.43 -6.00 10.28
N LYS A 72 6.23 -6.98 11.15
CA LYS A 72 5.24 -6.97 12.24
C LYS A 72 5.42 -5.80 13.19
N ASP A 73 6.66 -5.49 13.56
CA ASP A 73 6.95 -4.39 14.49
C ASP A 73 6.64 -3.03 13.87
N LEU A 74 6.96 -2.87 12.59
CA LEU A 74 6.59 -1.67 11.83
C LEU A 74 5.07 -1.56 11.67
N TYR A 75 4.39 -2.70 11.43
CA TYR A 75 2.94 -2.73 11.33
C TYR A 75 2.26 -2.34 12.65
N ARG A 76 2.64 -2.96 13.77
CA ARG A 76 2.12 -2.66 15.10
C ARG A 76 2.34 -1.19 15.49
N ARG A 77 3.44 -0.59 15.06
CA ARG A 77 3.74 0.83 15.26
C ARG A 77 2.84 1.74 14.43
N GLY A 78 2.64 1.41 13.16
CA GLY A 78 1.92 2.23 12.19
C GLY A 78 0.39 2.14 12.23
N PHE A 79 -0.11 0.95 12.55
CA PHE A 79 -1.51 0.56 12.40
C PHE A 79 -2.07 -0.01 13.70
N ASP A 80 -3.40 -0.10 13.81
CA ASP A 80 -4.06 -0.75 14.94
C ASP A 80 -3.96 -2.29 14.79
N PRO A 81 -3.19 -2.96 15.66
CA PRO A 81 -3.05 -4.41 15.58
C PRO A 81 -4.36 -5.15 15.82
N ASN A 82 -5.31 -4.57 16.55
CA ASN A 82 -6.56 -5.24 16.91
C ASN A 82 -7.53 -5.36 15.73
N LEU A 83 -7.34 -4.58 14.67
CA LEU A 83 -8.25 -4.58 13.52
C LEU A 83 -7.98 -5.74 12.56
N ARG A 84 -6.70 -6.06 12.30
CA ARG A 84 -6.33 -6.94 11.18
C ARG A 84 -5.08 -7.80 11.42
N TRP A 85 -4.39 -7.69 12.56
CA TRP A 85 -3.22 -8.52 12.84
C TRP A 85 -3.61 -9.71 13.73
N PRO A 86 -3.16 -10.95 13.42
CA PRO A 86 -3.45 -12.10 14.27
C PRO A 86 -2.73 -12.00 15.61
N LYS A 87 -3.31 -12.62 16.63
CA LYS A 87 -2.81 -12.54 18.01
C LYS A 87 -1.57 -13.41 18.25
N GLU A 88 -1.26 -14.32 17.34
CA GLU A 88 -0.20 -15.32 17.51
C GLU A 88 1.11 -14.89 16.84
N ASP A 89 2.20 -15.15 17.54
CA ASP A 89 3.55 -14.70 17.21
C ASP A 89 4.34 -15.86 16.61
N GLU A 90 4.07 -16.23 15.35
CA GLU A 90 4.90 -17.21 14.63
C GLU A 90 6.13 -16.56 14.00
N PRO A 91 7.35 -17.12 14.19
CA PRO A 91 8.56 -16.61 13.55
C PRO A 91 8.65 -17.02 12.07
N PRO A 92 9.31 -16.21 11.22
CA PRO A 92 9.65 -16.62 9.86
C PRO A 92 10.64 -17.79 9.87
N GLU A 93 10.49 -18.71 8.91
CA GLU A 93 11.42 -19.82 8.74
C GLU A 93 12.25 -19.58 7.48
N ILE A 94 13.56 -19.54 7.65
CA ILE A 94 14.52 -19.50 6.55
C ILE A 94 14.93 -20.95 6.34
N SER A 95 14.42 -21.57 5.28
CA SER A 95 14.83 -22.90 4.87
C SER A 95 16.20 -22.78 4.18
N ASP A 96 17.28 -22.96 4.94
CA ASP A 96 18.54 -23.39 4.38
C ASP A 96 18.34 -24.84 3.96
N GLU A 97 17.83 -25.08 2.74
CA GLU A 97 17.83 -26.41 2.13
C GLU A 97 19.29 -26.80 1.82
N THR A 98 20.05 -27.08 2.87
CA THR A 98 21.29 -27.85 2.89
C THR A 98 21.16 -28.85 4.04
N GLU A 99 20.19 -29.76 3.90
CA GLU A 99 20.18 -31.01 4.67
C GLU A 99 21.34 -31.89 4.18
N ASP A 100 22.52 -31.68 4.75
CA ASP A 100 23.64 -32.62 4.98
C ASP A 100 24.99 -31.87 4.89
N ALA A 101 25.44 -31.31 6.02
CA ALA A 101 26.87 -31.12 6.29
C ALA A 101 27.09 -30.95 7.79
N THR A 102 27.51 -32.06 8.42
CA THR A 102 28.25 -32.13 9.67
C THR A 102 29.20 -30.95 9.93
N ASP A 103 29.17 -30.44 11.17
CA ASP A 103 30.20 -29.65 11.89
C ASP A 103 31.39 -29.14 11.06
N LEU A 104 31.28 -27.94 10.48
CA LEU A 104 32.45 -27.13 10.11
C LEU A 104 32.22 -25.65 10.44
N PRO A 105 33.26 -24.94 10.94
CA PRO A 105 33.17 -23.52 11.24
C PRO A 105 33.22 -22.70 9.93
N VAL A 106 32.18 -21.89 9.73
CA VAL A 106 32.11 -20.55 9.07
C VAL A 106 33.03 -20.24 7.87
N THR A 107 32.43 -19.53 6.89
CA THR A 107 33.01 -18.75 5.76
C THR A 107 33.25 -19.43 4.41
N ILE A 108 32.19 -19.88 3.73
CA ILE A 108 32.10 -19.78 2.25
C ILE A 108 30.62 -19.47 1.89
N PRO A 109 30.32 -18.45 1.04
CA PRO A 109 28.97 -18.31 0.49
C PRO A 109 28.65 -19.53 -0.37
N PRO A 110 27.44 -20.11 -0.32
CA PRO A 110 27.11 -21.23 -1.20
C PRO A 110 27.29 -20.82 -2.67
N LEU A 111 28.03 -21.64 -3.41
CA LEU A 111 28.30 -21.51 -4.85
C LEU A 111 27.08 -21.89 -5.72
N SER A 112 25.89 -22.04 -5.14
CA SER A 112 24.69 -22.36 -5.91
C SER A 112 24.10 -21.07 -6.51
N ASP A 113 23.77 -21.13 -7.79
CA ASP A 113 22.98 -20.08 -8.48
C ASP A 113 21.50 -20.07 -8.03
N ASP A 114 21.16 -20.87 -7.01
CA ASP A 114 19.79 -21.00 -6.55
C ASP A 114 19.36 -19.75 -5.78
N PRO A 115 18.21 -19.16 -6.16
CA PRO A 115 17.71 -17.98 -5.49
C PRO A 115 17.29 -18.33 -4.07
N ILE A 116 17.77 -17.55 -3.10
CA ILE A 116 17.47 -17.78 -1.68
C ILE A 116 16.01 -17.48 -1.42
N LYS A 117 15.36 -18.37 -0.67
CA LYS A 117 13.94 -18.34 -0.38
C LYS A 117 13.71 -18.19 1.12
N ILE A 118 12.66 -17.46 1.48
CA ILE A 118 12.19 -17.32 2.86
C ILE A 118 10.72 -17.73 2.94
N SER A 119 10.38 -18.58 3.90
CA SER A 119 9.01 -19.00 4.17
C SER A 119 8.41 -18.10 5.24
N LEU A 120 7.40 -17.32 4.86
CA LEU A 120 6.78 -16.32 5.72
C LEU A 120 5.37 -16.76 6.13
N PRO A 121 4.98 -16.59 7.41
CA PRO A 121 3.59 -16.72 7.82
C PRO A 121 2.70 -15.73 7.04
N VAL A 122 1.55 -16.20 6.57
CA VAL A 122 0.60 -15.48 5.74
C VAL A 122 -0.58 -15.00 6.55
N HIS A 123 -0.97 -13.76 6.34
CA HIS A 123 -2.11 -13.15 7.00
C HIS A 123 -3.11 -12.65 5.97
N PRO A 124 -4.26 -13.34 5.80
CA PRO A 124 -5.29 -12.93 4.86
C PRO A 124 -5.99 -11.67 5.37
N ILE A 125 -6.07 -10.64 4.52
CA ILE A 125 -6.83 -9.42 4.81
C ILE A 125 -7.67 -9.02 3.61
N THR A 126 -8.82 -8.40 3.89
CA THR A 126 -9.66 -7.78 2.87
C THR A 126 -9.67 -6.28 3.05
N VAL A 127 -9.38 -5.55 1.97
CA VAL A 127 -9.30 -4.09 1.97
C VAL A 127 -10.32 -3.45 1.03
N PRO A 128 -10.74 -2.20 1.26
CA PRO A 128 -11.62 -1.48 0.35
C PRO A 128 -11.06 -1.26 -1.06
N HIS A 129 -9.75 -1.03 -1.20
CA HIS A 129 -9.14 -0.68 -2.48
C HIS A 129 -7.69 -1.17 -2.61
N LEU A 130 -7.45 -2.15 -3.47
CA LEU A 130 -6.15 -2.83 -3.57
C LEU A 130 -5.04 -1.91 -4.07
N VAL A 131 -5.34 -1.08 -5.08
CA VAL A 131 -4.35 -0.27 -5.79
C VAL A 131 -3.73 0.82 -4.90
N SER A 132 -4.47 1.33 -3.92
CA SER A 132 -3.94 2.34 -2.97
C SER A 132 -3.17 1.74 -1.80
N LEU A 133 -3.34 0.44 -1.53
CA LEU A 133 -2.80 -0.20 -0.33
C LEU A 133 -1.26 -0.09 -0.22
N PRO A 134 -0.46 -0.33 -1.28
CA PRO A 134 0.99 -0.25 -1.15
C PRO A 134 1.47 1.14 -0.70
N LEU A 135 0.83 2.20 -1.20
CA LEU A 135 1.14 3.57 -0.77
C LEU A 135 0.75 3.82 0.69
N VAL A 136 -0.40 3.30 1.14
CA VAL A 136 -0.80 3.34 2.56
C VAL A 136 0.22 2.62 3.44
N LEU A 137 0.70 1.44 3.01
CA LEU A 137 1.69 0.67 3.76
C LEU A 137 3.04 1.38 3.84
N LEU A 138 3.56 1.93 2.73
CA LEU A 138 4.83 2.67 2.74
C LEU A 138 4.85 3.77 3.80
N PHE A 139 3.78 4.58 3.82
CA PHE A 139 3.63 5.69 4.76
C PHE A 139 3.31 5.22 6.18
N GLY A 140 2.40 4.27 6.33
CA GLY A 140 1.98 3.79 7.65
C GLY A 140 3.04 2.97 8.38
N LEU A 141 3.82 2.17 7.67
CA LEU A 141 4.97 1.44 8.23
C LEU A 141 6.18 2.36 8.50
N GLY A 142 6.12 3.64 8.10
CA GLY A 142 7.22 4.59 8.24
C GLY A 142 8.39 4.32 7.29
N LEU A 143 8.14 3.63 6.18
CA LEU A 143 9.17 3.34 5.16
C LEU A 143 9.39 4.57 4.27
N GLU A 144 8.31 5.24 3.90
CA GLU A 144 8.36 6.58 3.31
C GLU A 144 8.24 7.63 4.41
N THR A 145 9.29 8.43 4.56
CA THR A 145 9.41 9.44 5.62
C THR A 145 9.07 10.84 5.11
N ASP A 146 9.09 11.07 3.81
CA ASP A 146 8.77 12.37 3.22
C ASP A 146 7.24 12.54 3.07
N ILE A 147 6.61 12.87 4.19
CA ILE A 147 5.15 13.05 4.30
C ILE A 147 4.65 14.19 3.41
N GLU A 148 5.47 15.20 3.15
CA GLU A 148 5.12 16.35 2.30
C GLU A 148 4.99 15.96 0.81
N ARG A 149 5.47 14.77 0.41
CA ARG A 149 5.21 14.21 -0.93
C ARG A 149 3.85 13.55 -1.08
N LEU A 150 3.17 13.22 0.01
CA LEU A 150 1.91 12.50 -0.04
C LEU A 150 0.83 13.23 -0.85
N PRO A 151 0.61 14.56 -0.73
CA PRO A 151 -0.37 15.28 -1.54
C PRO A 151 -0.17 15.07 -3.05
N TYR A 152 1.07 15.08 -3.52
CA TYR A 152 1.43 14.88 -4.94
C TYR A 152 1.16 13.45 -5.46
N ARG A 153 0.99 12.48 -4.55
CA ARG A 153 0.59 11.11 -4.90
C ARG A 153 -0.93 10.92 -4.85
N LEU A 154 -1.64 11.81 -4.15
CA LEU A 154 -3.09 11.73 -3.95
C LEU A 154 -3.88 12.57 -4.96
N LEU A 155 -3.33 13.73 -5.36
CA LEU A 155 -4.01 14.75 -6.15
C LEU A 155 -3.17 15.17 -7.37
N PRO A 156 -3.80 15.66 -8.45
CA PRO A 156 -3.09 16.28 -9.56
C PRO A 156 -2.25 17.48 -9.10
N SER A 157 -1.08 17.69 -9.72
CA SER A 157 -0.18 18.80 -9.35
C SER A 157 -0.82 20.18 -9.40
N SER A 158 -1.75 20.41 -10.35
CA SER A 158 -2.49 21.68 -10.44
C SER A 158 -3.45 21.91 -9.26
N VAL A 159 -3.97 20.84 -8.65
CA VAL A 159 -4.79 20.92 -7.43
C VAL A 159 -3.89 21.11 -6.22
N VAL A 160 -2.73 20.42 -6.17
CA VAL A 160 -1.77 20.54 -5.06
C VAL A 160 -1.12 21.91 -5.00
N ALA A 161 -1.01 22.64 -6.11
CA ALA A 161 -0.45 24.00 -6.14
C ALA A 161 -1.21 24.98 -5.23
N GLU A 162 -2.49 24.75 -4.97
CA GLU A 162 -3.32 25.56 -4.07
C GLU A 162 -3.35 25.05 -2.63
N PHE A 163 -2.54 24.05 -2.28
CA PHE A 163 -2.56 23.48 -0.94
C PHE A 163 -2.04 24.49 0.11
N PRO A 164 -2.71 24.68 1.26
CA PRO A 164 -3.86 23.93 1.80
C PRO A 164 -5.24 24.62 1.60
N ALA A 165 -5.40 25.54 0.65
CA ALA A 165 -6.65 26.27 0.41
C ALA A 165 -7.75 25.38 -0.20
N ALA A 166 -8.38 24.54 0.64
CA ALA A 166 -9.34 23.51 0.22
C ALA A 166 -10.47 24.01 -0.72
N PRO A 167 -11.06 25.20 -0.54
CA PRO A 167 -12.06 25.71 -1.49
C PRO A 167 -11.49 25.91 -2.90
N ALA A 168 -10.32 26.55 -3.03
CA ALA A 168 -9.66 26.78 -4.31
C ALA A 168 -9.26 25.45 -4.97
N MET A 169 -8.72 24.51 -4.19
CA MET A 169 -8.41 23.16 -4.65
C MET A 169 -9.66 22.45 -5.22
N ALA A 170 -10.80 22.54 -4.53
CA ALA A 170 -12.05 21.90 -4.95
C ALA A 170 -12.60 22.50 -6.25
N GLU A 171 -12.51 23.82 -6.42
CA GLU A 171 -12.90 24.50 -7.66
C GLU A 171 -12.03 24.11 -8.85
N ILE A 172 -10.71 24.03 -8.67
CA ILE A 172 -9.80 23.54 -9.71
C ILE A 172 -10.13 22.09 -10.05
N PHE A 173 -10.31 21.24 -9.02
CA PHE A 173 -10.55 19.83 -9.22
C PHE A 173 -11.90 19.55 -9.90
N ALA A 174 -12.94 20.35 -9.62
CA ALA A 174 -14.26 20.23 -10.24
C ALA A 174 -14.24 20.45 -11.77
N LYS A 175 -13.25 21.20 -12.29
CA LYS A 175 -13.11 21.52 -13.71
C LYS A 175 -12.45 20.40 -14.54
N PHE A 176 -11.97 19.34 -13.90
CA PHE A 176 -11.34 18.22 -14.61
C PHE A 176 -12.33 17.47 -15.51
N PRO A 177 -11.86 16.84 -16.61
CA PRO A 177 -12.68 15.93 -17.41
C PRO A 177 -13.27 14.80 -16.57
N GLU A 178 -14.51 14.39 -16.88
CA GLU A 178 -15.29 13.40 -16.12
C GLU A 178 -14.50 12.13 -15.77
N GLN A 179 -13.84 11.54 -16.77
CA GLN A 179 -13.07 10.30 -16.60
C GLN A 179 -11.89 10.48 -15.64
N GLN A 180 -11.20 11.61 -15.73
CA GLN A 180 -10.05 11.90 -14.88
C GLN A 180 -10.51 12.21 -13.45
N PHE A 181 -11.58 12.99 -13.32
CA PHE A 181 -12.22 13.29 -12.03
C PHE A 181 -12.63 12.01 -11.31
N GLU A 182 -13.40 11.13 -11.96
CA GLU A 182 -13.88 9.88 -11.35
C GLU A 182 -12.73 8.95 -10.96
N ARG A 183 -11.68 8.86 -11.79
CA ARG A 183 -10.48 8.07 -11.45
C ARG A 183 -9.84 8.54 -10.14
N TYR A 184 -9.57 9.84 -10.00
CA TYR A 184 -8.98 10.39 -8.78
C TYR A 184 -9.93 10.30 -7.59
N HIS A 185 -11.22 10.57 -7.79
CA HIS A 185 -12.23 10.47 -6.74
C HIS A 185 -12.33 9.04 -6.19
N MET A 186 -12.38 8.02 -7.06
CA MET A 186 -12.40 6.61 -6.63
C MET A 186 -11.10 6.20 -5.94
N TYR A 187 -9.95 6.64 -6.46
CA TYR A 187 -8.66 6.41 -5.82
C TYR A 187 -8.61 6.98 -4.40
N LEU A 188 -8.99 8.25 -4.21
CA LEU A 188 -9.03 8.91 -2.90
C LEU A 188 -10.02 8.25 -1.94
N LYS A 189 -11.22 7.90 -2.43
CA LYS A 189 -12.22 7.17 -1.65
C LYS A 189 -11.65 5.84 -1.14
N GLY A 190 -10.98 5.09 -2.03
CA GLY A 190 -10.33 3.83 -1.71
C GLY A 190 -9.17 3.99 -0.74
N PHE A 191 -8.33 5.01 -0.96
CA PHE A 191 -7.20 5.35 -0.07
C PHE A 191 -7.68 5.65 1.35
N TRP A 192 -8.71 6.51 1.48
CA TRP A 192 -9.32 6.82 2.76
C TRP A 192 -9.98 5.59 3.41
N GLY A 193 -10.69 4.79 2.63
CA GLY A 193 -11.26 3.52 3.10
C GLY A 193 -10.20 2.58 3.69
N ASN A 194 -9.06 2.43 3.02
CA ASN A 194 -7.96 1.62 3.52
C ASN A 194 -7.41 2.15 4.86
N ILE A 195 -7.17 3.46 4.97
CA ILE A 195 -6.71 4.10 6.21
C ILE A 195 -7.61 3.76 7.39
N LEU A 196 -8.93 3.88 7.21
CA LEU A 196 -9.91 3.58 8.24
C LEU A 196 -9.93 2.07 8.56
N SER A 197 -9.89 1.23 7.53
CA SER A 197 -9.97 -0.24 7.69
C SER A 197 -8.76 -0.87 8.39
N LEU A 198 -7.59 -0.25 8.27
CA LEU A 198 -6.33 -0.69 8.89
C LEU A 198 -6.03 0.05 10.19
N GLY A 199 -6.76 1.12 10.52
CA GLY A 199 -6.53 1.93 11.71
C GLY A 199 -5.15 2.60 11.70
N LEU A 200 -4.83 3.33 10.63
CA LEU A 200 -3.58 4.10 10.56
C LEU A 200 -3.48 5.08 11.76
N LYS A 201 -2.38 5.05 12.49
CA LYS A 201 -2.17 5.87 13.71
C LYS A 201 -1.56 7.25 13.44
N HIS A 202 -0.94 7.44 12.28
CA HIS A 202 -0.13 8.63 12.00
C HIS A 202 -1.01 9.86 11.70
N LYS A 203 -1.17 10.75 12.70
CA LYS A 203 -2.06 11.93 12.65
C LYS A 203 -1.85 12.83 11.42
N ARG A 204 -0.61 13.21 11.13
CA ARG A 204 -0.31 14.09 9.98
C ARG A 204 -0.74 13.48 8.62
N ILE A 205 -0.56 12.18 8.45
CA ILE A 205 -0.94 11.47 7.22
C ILE A 205 -2.47 11.43 7.10
N MET A 206 -3.16 11.16 8.22
CA MET A 206 -4.62 11.24 8.28
C MET A 206 -5.15 12.63 7.92
N GLU A 207 -4.53 13.70 8.43
CA GLU A 207 -4.92 15.09 8.12
C GLU A 207 -4.81 15.41 6.63
N ILE A 208 -3.67 15.05 6.01
CA ILE A 208 -3.44 15.27 4.57
C ILE A 208 -4.48 14.52 3.74
N VAL A 209 -4.72 13.24 4.04
CA VAL A 209 -5.66 12.41 3.27
C VAL A 209 -7.09 12.86 3.49
N SER A 210 -7.48 13.20 4.72
CA SER A 210 -8.79 13.74 5.04
C SER A 210 -9.04 15.06 4.29
N THR A 211 -8.03 15.91 4.17
CA THR A 211 -8.09 17.14 3.38
C THR A 211 -8.30 16.83 1.90
N ALA A 212 -7.49 15.93 1.32
CA ALA A 212 -7.63 15.52 -0.08
C ALA A 212 -9.01 14.90 -0.38
N TRP A 213 -9.52 14.08 0.52
CA TRP A 213 -10.85 13.49 0.41
C TRP A 213 -11.97 14.53 0.51
N SER A 214 -11.83 15.51 1.41
CA SER A 214 -12.78 16.62 1.56
C SER A 214 -12.83 17.48 0.30
N VAL A 215 -11.67 17.79 -0.28
CA VAL A 215 -11.53 18.50 -1.58
C VAL A 215 -12.24 17.73 -2.68
N ALA A 216 -12.02 16.42 -2.80
CA ALA A 216 -12.67 15.59 -3.82
C ALA A 216 -14.19 15.53 -3.66
N SER A 217 -14.67 15.43 -2.42
CA SER A 217 -16.09 15.40 -2.08
C SER A 217 -16.77 16.71 -2.41
N GLU A 218 -16.14 17.85 -2.09
CA GLU A 218 -16.68 19.17 -2.41
C GLU A 218 -16.66 19.45 -3.91
N ALA A 219 -15.58 19.08 -4.60
CA ALA A 219 -15.50 19.18 -6.06
C ALA A 219 -16.64 18.41 -6.75
N ARG A 220 -17.02 17.24 -6.22
CA ARG A 220 -18.18 16.47 -6.71
C ARG A 220 -19.49 17.23 -6.53
N ARG A 221 -19.70 17.87 -5.37
CA ARG A 221 -20.89 18.68 -5.11
C ARG A 221 -20.98 19.90 -6.04
N ILE A 222 -19.86 20.56 -6.31
CA ILE A 222 -19.79 21.68 -7.26
C ILE A 222 -20.27 21.22 -8.64
N ARG A 223 -19.79 20.06 -9.13
CA ARG A 223 -20.20 19.49 -10.43
C ARG A 223 -21.70 19.15 -10.46
N GLN A 224 -22.25 18.57 -9.40
CA GLN A 224 -23.68 18.27 -9.30
C GLN A 224 -24.55 19.54 -9.35
N ARG A 225 -24.13 20.62 -8.68
CA ARG A 225 -24.83 21.92 -8.73
C ARG A 225 -24.81 22.51 -10.15
N GLN A 226 -23.68 22.44 -10.84
CA GLN A 226 -23.53 22.92 -12.22
C GLN A 226 -24.44 22.15 -13.18
N GLN A 227 -24.52 20.83 -13.06
CA GLN A 227 -25.42 20.00 -13.88
C GLN A 227 -26.90 20.32 -13.62
N SER A 228 -27.27 20.55 -12.35
CA SER A 228 -28.66 20.87 -11.97
C SER A 228 -29.10 22.27 -12.43
N GLY A 229 -28.18 23.24 -12.45
CA GLY A 229 -28.45 24.60 -12.92
C GLY A 229 -28.56 24.77 -14.45
N LEU A 230 -28.12 23.76 -15.21
CA LEU A 230 -28.17 23.77 -16.68
C LEU A 230 -29.47 23.21 -17.26
N VAL A 231 -30.43 22.74 -16.44
CA VAL A 231 -31.76 22.34 -16.92
C VAL A 231 -32.58 23.59 -17.21
N PRO A 232 -32.82 23.97 -18.48
CA PRO A 232 -33.67 25.11 -18.78
C PRO A 232 -35.10 24.74 -18.35
N GLN A 233 -35.75 25.60 -17.57
CA GLN A 233 -37.21 25.50 -17.41
C GLN A 233 -37.82 25.69 -18.80
N ARG A 234 -38.20 24.59 -19.46
CA ARG A 234 -39.09 24.64 -20.62
C ARG A 234 -40.44 25.14 -20.10
N ARG A 235 -40.68 26.45 -20.30
CA ARG A 235 -42.01 27.04 -20.27
C ARG A 235 -42.68 26.85 -21.63
#